data_AF-A0A424HWR1-F1
#
_entry.id   AF-A0A424HWR1-F1
#
_cell.length_a   1.000
_cell.length_b   1.000
_cell.length_c   1.000
_cell.angle_alpha   90.00
_cell.angle_beta   90.00
_cell.angle_gamma   90.00
#
_symmetry.space_group_name_H-M   'P 1'
#
loop_
_entity.id
_entity.type
_entity.pdbx_description
1 polymer ?
#
loop_
_entity_poly.entity_id
_entity_poly.type
_entity_poly.pdbx_seq_one_letter_code
_entity_poly.pdbx_strand_id
1 'polypeptide(L)'
;MNWRLWPGMLVLATSPCLAQTETDPCLQAADYKGCKEYHSGGPVQGKVDVSAPSDHNYRPGSVRQQKVRGRYGRYLAFTGTTLNEYAGSPARYNPGSPGRRVCTTNTTPNGLYKTTTCKQEGYIAPSYTPATPGGIERRSFRYQLDCKDLTFDRKGDYSGFGNKGWMSVGEDPTAQAVADRYCPIIDSVPKPFDMDEDT
;
A
#
# COMPACT_ATOMS: atom_id res chain seq x y z
N MET A 1 38.11 83.47 -24.63
CA MET A 1 36.95 82.57 -24.91
C MET A 1 37.53 81.27 -25.45
N ASN A 2 37.77 80.30 -24.56
CA ASN A 2 36.91 79.12 -24.29
C ASN A 2 36.86 78.18 -25.51
N TRP A 3 37.12 76.87 -25.45
CA TRP A 3 37.34 75.96 -24.32
C TRP A 3 38.02 74.66 -24.82
N ARG A 4 38.49 73.86 -23.86
CA ARG A 4 39.38 72.69 -24.01
C ARG A 4 38.69 71.46 -24.60
N LEU A 5 39.50 70.63 -25.26
CA LEU A 5 39.30 69.19 -25.46
C LEU A 5 38.99 68.47 -24.12
N TRP A 6 38.16 67.43 -24.15
CA TRP A 6 38.53 66.05 -23.76
C TRP A 6 37.40 65.03 -24.06
N PRO A 7 37.75 63.74 -24.20
CA PRO A 7 36.86 62.65 -24.66
C PRO A 7 36.13 61.98 -23.50
N GLY A 8 35.00 61.30 -23.73
CA GLY A 8 34.41 60.48 -22.67
C GLY A 8 33.05 59.85 -22.95
N MET A 9 33.05 58.50 -22.91
CA MET A 9 32.01 57.60 -22.41
C MET A 9 30.71 57.39 -23.21
N LEU A 10 30.69 56.23 -23.88
CA LEU A 10 29.52 55.36 -24.00
C LEU A 10 28.91 55.13 -22.61
N VAL A 11 27.72 55.67 -22.38
CA VAL A 11 26.88 55.27 -21.24
C VAL A 11 26.17 53.98 -21.63
N LEU A 12 26.75 52.85 -21.21
CA LEU A 12 25.99 51.62 -21.00
C LEU A 12 24.96 51.93 -19.91
N ALA A 13 23.69 52.03 -20.29
CA ALA A 13 22.60 52.02 -19.33
C ALA A 13 22.53 50.62 -18.71
N THR A 14 23.29 50.42 -17.63
CA THR A 14 23.06 49.33 -16.70
C THR A 14 21.74 49.62 -16.01
N SER A 15 20.71 48.87 -16.36
CA SER A 15 19.49 48.79 -15.56
C SER A 15 19.90 48.56 -14.11
N PRO A 16 19.47 49.39 -13.15
CA PRO A 16 19.59 49.03 -11.76
C PRO A 16 18.75 47.77 -11.59
N CYS A 17 19.42 46.64 -11.39
CA CYS A 17 18.84 45.50 -10.70
C CYS A 17 18.29 46.05 -9.38
N LEU A 18 16.99 46.31 -9.36
CA LEU A 18 16.23 46.27 -8.12
C LEU A 18 16.39 44.84 -7.62
N ALA A 19 17.41 44.61 -6.80
CA ALA A 19 17.45 43.49 -5.90
C ALA A 19 16.18 43.57 -5.08
N GLN A 20 15.17 42.80 -5.48
CA GLN A 20 14.04 42.51 -4.63
C GLN A 20 14.65 41.85 -3.41
N THR A 21 14.80 42.64 -2.35
CA THR A 21 15.00 42.11 -1.02
C THR A 21 13.69 41.41 -0.69
N GLU A 22 13.58 40.14 -1.07
CA GLU A 22 12.63 39.21 -0.47
C GLU A 22 12.93 39.26 1.03
N THR A 23 12.14 40.06 1.73
CA THR A 23 12.17 40.16 3.18
C THR A 23 11.63 38.84 3.68
N ASP A 24 12.52 37.89 3.99
CA ASP A 24 12.14 36.57 4.47
C ASP A 24 11.36 36.75 5.79
N PRO A 25 10.05 36.48 5.79
CA PRO A 25 9.18 36.74 6.94
C PRO A 25 9.55 35.87 8.14
N CYS A 26 10.36 34.82 7.94
CA CYS A 26 10.77 33.90 8.98
C CYS A 26 12.04 34.32 9.73
N LEU A 27 12.79 35.33 9.26
CA LEU A 27 14.04 35.77 9.90
C LEU A 27 13.87 36.25 11.35
N GLN A 28 12.67 36.72 11.72
CA GLN A 28 12.36 37.14 13.09
C GLN A 28 11.66 36.07 13.92
N ALA A 29 11.40 34.88 13.36
CA ALA A 29 10.77 33.79 14.10
C ALA A 29 11.78 33.11 15.02
N ALA A 30 11.36 32.82 16.26
CA ALA A 30 12.17 32.07 17.23
C ALA A 30 12.51 30.65 16.73
N ASP A 31 11.64 30.07 15.88
CA ASP A 31 11.88 28.85 15.13
C ASP A 31 11.85 29.15 13.62
N TYR A 32 12.99 29.62 13.13
CA TYR A 32 13.21 29.93 11.72
C TYR A 32 12.90 28.72 10.82
N LYS A 33 13.28 27.51 11.25
CA LYS A 33 13.10 26.28 10.46
C LYS A 33 11.62 25.91 10.36
N GLY A 34 10.89 25.91 11.47
CA GLY A 34 9.45 25.65 11.48
C GLY A 34 8.65 26.68 10.67
N CYS A 35 9.04 27.96 10.72
CA CYS A 35 8.41 29.01 9.92
C CYS A 35 8.62 28.79 8.41
N LYS A 36 9.85 28.44 7.99
CA LYS A 36 10.13 28.13 6.59
C LYS A 36 9.36 26.90 6.13
N GLU A 37 9.23 25.87 6.97
CA GLU A 37 8.42 24.68 6.67
C GLU A 37 6.93 25.01 6.54
N TYR A 38 6.39 25.87 7.41
CA TYR A 38 4.99 26.31 7.32
C TYR A 38 4.71 27.11 6.03
N HIS A 39 5.58 28.07 5.70
CA HIS A 39 5.42 28.89 4.49
C HIS A 39 5.80 28.18 3.19
N SER A 40 6.64 27.13 3.24
CA SER A 40 6.95 26.26 2.10
C SER A 40 5.96 25.12 1.91
N GLY A 41 4.89 25.05 2.72
CA GLY A 41 3.87 24.01 2.64
C GLY A 41 4.33 22.71 3.29
N GLY A 42 4.42 22.74 4.61
CA GLY A 42 4.85 21.63 5.48
C GLY A 42 4.17 20.28 5.17
N PRO A 43 4.70 19.21 5.77
CA PRO A 43 4.92 17.92 5.14
C PRO A 43 3.64 17.40 4.46
N VAL A 44 3.68 17.36 3.14
CA VAL A 44 2.70 16.65 2.31
C VAL A 44 2.68 15.20 2.81
N GLN A 45 1.57 14.79 3.40
CA GLN A 45 1.31 13.40 3.71
C GLN A 45 1.55 12.57 2.44
N GLY A 46 2.60 11.74 2.46
CA GLY A 46 2.77 10.60 1.57
C GLY A 46 3.06 10.89 0.10
N LYS A 47 4.02 11.76 -0.25
CA LYS A 47 4.72 11.60 -1.54
C LYS A 47 5.77 10.50 -1.39
N VAL A 48 5.37 9.26 -1.62
CA VAL A 48 6.33 8.16 -1.79
C VAL A 48 6.89 8.28 -3.21
N ASP A 49 8.02 8.96 -3.34
CA ASP A 49 8.84 8.82 -4.53
C ASP A 49 9.49 7.44 -4.48
N VAL A 50 8.96 6.50 -5.29
CA VAL A 50 9.43 5.10 -5.36
C VAL A 50 10.77 5.08 -6.09
N SER A 51 11.80 5.60 -5.43
CA SER A 51 13.20 5.33 -5.73
C SER A 51 13.55 3.98 -5.09
N ALA A 52 14.05 3.04 -5.90
CA ALA A 52 14.19 1.63 -5.54
C ALA A 52 15.02 1.36 -4.26
N PRO A 53 14.79 0.25 -3.52
CA PRO A 53 13.78 -0.78 -3.70
C PRO A 53 12.67 -0.62 -2.65
N SER A 54 11.52 -0.08 -3.06
CA SER A 54 10.30 -0.16 -2.25
C SER A 54 9.60 -1.49 -2.53
N ASP A 55 9.09 -2.13 -1.49
CA ASP A 55 8.42 -3.43 -1.59
C ASP A 55 7.12 -3.38 -2.41
N HIS A 56 6.61 -2.16 -2.64
CA HIS A 56 5.55 -1.81 -3.57
C HIS A 56 6.16 -1.30 -4.87
N ASN A 57 5.84 -1.92 -5.99
CA ASN A 57 6.43 -1.56 -7.28
C ASN A 57 5.45 -1.81 -8.42
N TYR A 58 5.60 -1.12 -9.54
CA TYR A 58 4.85 -1.38 -10.77
C TYR A 58 5.79 -1.39 -11.95
N ARG A 59 5.38 -2.04 -13.06
CA ARG A 59 6.14 -2.02 -14.31
C ARG A 59 5.74 -0.78 -15.11
N PRO A 60 6.56 0.28 -15.25
CA PRO A 60 6.14 1.51 -15.93
C PRO A 60 5.76 1.27 -17.39
N GLY A 61 6.46 0.37 -18.07
CA GLY A 61 6.15 -0.03 -19.45
C GLY A 61 4.82 -0.77 -19.61
N SER A 62 4.21 -1.26 -18.52
CA SER A 62 2.90 -1.93 -18.53
C SER A 62 1.71 -0.97 -18.40
N VAL A 63 1.95 0.30 -18.04
CA VAL A 63 0.88 1.27 -17.84
C VAL A 63 0.27 1.63 -19.19
N ARG A 64 -1.04 1.39 -19.32
CA ARG A 64 -1.82 1.63 -20.53
C ARG A 64 -3.18 2.22 -20.18
N GLN A 65 -3.77 2.98 -21.08
CA GLN A 65 -5.18 3.34 -20.96
C GLN A 65 -6.05 2.08 -21.12
N GLN A 66 -7.15 2.01 -20.39
CA GLN A 66 -8.12 0.93 -20.50
C GLN A 66 -9.42 1.43 -21.11
N LYS A 67 -9.86 0.77 -22.19
CA LYS A 67 -11.15 1.04 -22.82
C LYS A 67 -12.25 0.44 -21.96
N VAL A 68 -13.14 1.29 -21.43
CA VAL A 68 -14.33 0.84 -20.68
C VAL A 68 -15.55 1.46 -21.33
N ARG A 69 -16.52 0.61 -21.73
CA ARG A 69 -17.74 1.02 -22.45
C ARG A 69 -17.43 1.90 -23.69
N GLY A 70 -16.38 1.53 -24.43
CA GLY A 70 -15.99 2.22 -25.66
C GLY A 70 -15.19 3.51 -25.49
N ARG A 71 -14.90 3.95 -24.27
CA ARG A 71 -14.18 5.22 -24.00
C ARG A 71 -12.83 4.99 -23.34
N TYR A 72 -11.85 5.77 -23.77
CA TYR A 72 -10.53 5.93 -23.17
C TYR A 72 -10.49 7.21 -22.30
N GLY A 73 -9.39 7.47 -21.57
CA GLY A 73 -9.19 8.73 -20.81
C GLY A 73 -9.70 8.76 -19.37
N ARG A 74 -10.23 7.64 -18.84
CA ARG A 74 -10.64 7.54 -17.42
C ARG A 74 -9.90 6.44 -16.66
N TYR A 75 -9.70 5.30 -17.31
CA TYR A 75 -9.16 4.12 -16.67
C TYR A 75 -7.75 3.81 -17.15
N LEU A 76 -6.90 3.34 -16.24
CA LEU A 76 -5.58 2.81 -16.51
C LEU A 76 -5.54 1.32 -16.16
N ALA A 77 -4.80 0.55 -16.95
CA ALA A 77 -4.44 -0.83 -16.64
C ALA A 77 -2.92 -0.95 -16.53
N PHE A 78 -2.43 -1.69 -15.53
CA PHE A 78 -1.01 -1.92 -15.33
C PHE A 78 -0.74 -3.18 -14.48
N THR A 79 0.51 -3.65 -14.48
CA THR A 79 0.95 -4.72 -13.60
C THR A 79 1.76 -4.15 -12.44
N GLY A 80 1.30 -4.42 -11.23
CA GLY A 80 1.93 -4.02 -9.98
C GLY A 80 2.32 -5.22 -9.12
N THR A 81 3.29 -5.03 -8.24
CA THR A 81 3.71 -5.97 -7.20
C THR A 81 3.37 -5.35 -5.85
N THR A 82 2.64 -6.08 -5.03
CA THR A 82 2.25 -5.67 -3.67
C THR A 82 2.61 -6.77 -2.68
N LEU A 83 2.95 -6.37 -1.46
CA LEU A 83 3.13 -7.27 -0.33
C LEU A 83 1.78 -7.65 0.26
N ASN A 84 1.53 -8.95 0.39
CA ASN A 84 0.48 -9.45 1.26
C ASN A 84 1.14 -9.95 2.55
N GLU A 85 0.93 -9.22 3.63
CA GLU A 85 1.27 -9.68 4.96
C GLU A 85 0.20 -10.66 5.44
N TYR A 86 0.62 -11.79 6.00
CA TYR A 86 -0.28 -12.69 6.69
C TYR A 86 0.18 -12.88 8.13
N ALA A 87 -0.76 -12.71 9.06
CA ALA A 87 -0.52 -12.95 10.46
C ALA A 87 -0.36 -14.45 10.71
N GLY A 88 0.73 -14.81 11.38
CA GLY A 88 0.92 -16.16 11.90
C GLY A 88 -0.12 -16.50 12.98
N SER A 89 -0.25 -17.78 13.32
CA SER A 89 -1.05 -18.21 14.46
C SER A 89 -0.15 -18.55 15.64
N PRO A 90 -0.51 -18.18 16.89
CA PRO A 90 0.27 -18.55 18.06
C PRO A 90 0.17 -20.04 18.33
N ALA A 91 1.24 -20.63 18.89
CA ALA A 91 1.20 -22.00 19.38
C ALA A 91 0.16 -22.12 20.50
N ARG A 92 -0.57 -23.23 20.52
CA ARG A 92 -1.57 -23.52 21.55
C ARG A 92 -1.23 -24.84 22.21
N TYR A 93 -1.21 -24.81 23.54
CA TYR A 93 -1.07 -26.02 24.35
C TYR A 93 -2.37 -26.28 25.09
N ASN A 94 -2.91 -27.48 24.91
CA ASN A 94 -3.97 -28.03 25.72
C ASN A 94 -3.33 -28.99 26.73
N PRO A 95 -3.37 -28.68 28.04
CA PRO A 95 -2.82 -29.57 29.07
C PRO A 95 -3.62 -30.88 29.20
N GLY A 96 -4.79 -30.98 28.56
CA GLY A 96 -5.67 -32.13 28.71
C GLY A 96 -6.39 -32.15 30.05
N SER A 97 -7.08 -33.26 30.30
CA SER A 97 -7.76 -33.56 31.55
C SER A 97 -7.60 -35.05 31.83
N PRO A 98 -7.17 -35.45 33.04
CA PRO A 98 -7.09 -36.86 33.41
C PRO A 98 -8.47 -37.53 33.47
N GLY A 99 -9.57 -36.76 33.40
CA GLY A 99 -10.92 -37.28 33.59
C GLY A 99 -11.14 -37.83 35.01
N ARG A 100 -12.22 -38.57 35.19
CA ARG A 100 -12.56 -39.26 36.43
C ARG A 100 -12.82 -40.74 36.17
N ARG A 101 -12.39 -41.60 37.07
CA ARG A 101 -12.69 -43.02 37.01
C ARG A 101 -14.06 -43.27 37.67
N VAL A 102 -15.00 -43.81 36.92
CA VAL A 102 -16.34 -44.18 37.38
C VAL A 102 -16.43 -45.69 37.41
N CYS A 103 -16.74 -46.25 38.57
CA CYS A 103 -16.89 -47.68 38.76
C CYS A 103 -18.34 -48.00 39.09
N THR A 104 -18.91 -48.96 38.38
CA THR A 104 -20.25 -49.48 38.62
C THR A 104 -20.13 -50.93 39.04
N THR A 105 -20.71 -51.27 40.19
CA THR A 105 -20.77 -52.65 40.68
C THR A 105 -22.16 -53.20 40.45
N ASN A 106 -22.26 -54.20 39.58
CA ASN A 106 -23.48 -54.96 39.36
C ASN A 106 -23.42 -56.23 40.21
N THR A 107 -24.48 -56.49 40.95
CA THR A 107 -24.66 -57.72 41.74
C THR A 107 -25.71 -58.58 41.06
N THR A 108 -25.46 -59.88 40.92
CA THR A 108 -26.47 -60.80 40.37
C THR A 108 -27.73 -60.81 41.25
N PRO A 109 -28.94 -61.07 40.70
CA PRO A 109 -30.19 -61.02 41.46
C PRO A 109 -30.18 -61.92 42.72
N ASN A 110 -29.38 -62.99 42.69
CA ASN A 110 -29.26 -63.96 43.76
C ASN A 110 -28.09 -63.65 44.72
N GLY A 111 -27.41 -62.50 44.58
CA GLY A 111 -26.33 -62.05 45.46
C GLY A 111 -25.00 -62.81 45.35
N LEU A 112 -24.94 -63.90 44.57
CA LEU A 112 -23.79 -64.80 44.50
C LEU A 112 -22.54 -64.22 43.83
N TYR A 113 -22.69 -63.28 42.89
CA TYR A 113 -21.58 -62.72 42.15
C TYR A 113 -21.67 -61.19 42.09
N LYS A 114 -20.53 -60.53 42.30
CA LYS A 114 -20.37 -59.09 42.12
C LYS A 114 -19.38 -58.83 41.01
N THR A 115 -19.77 -58.04 40.02
CA THR A 115 -18.89 -57.59 38.95
C THR A 115 -18.77 -56.09 39.02
N THR A 116 -17.56 -55.60 39.28
CA THR A 116 -17.25 -54.17 39.25
C THR A 116 -16.59 -53.83 37.92
N THR A 117 -17.18 -52.93 37.16
CA THR A 117 -16.59 -52.41 35.92
C THR A 117 -16.25 -50.94 36.13
N CYS A 118 -14.99 -50.58 35.88
CA CYS A 118 -14.54 -49.19 35.93
C CYS A 118 -14.31 -48.67 34.51
N LYS A 119 -14.78 -47.46 34.23
CA LYS A 119 -14.50 -46.73 32.99
C LYS A 119 -13.93 -45.36 33.34
N GLN A 120 -13.05 -44.85 32.49
CA GLN A 120 -12.52 -43.51 32.61
C GLN A 120 -13.40 -42.57 31.78
N GLU A 121 -14.03 -41.60 32.44
CA GLU A 121 -14.93 -40.64 31.82
C GLU A 121 -14.28 -39.25 31.79
N GLY A 122 -14.45 -38.51 30.69
CA GLY A 122 -13.95 -37.14 30.57
C GLY A 122 -12.43 -37.00 30.43
N TYR A 123 -11.73 -38.07 30.06
CA TYR A 123 -10.31 -37.99 29.72
C TYR A 123 -10.12 -37.20 28.42
N ILE A 124 -9.27 -36.18 28.46
CA ILE A 124 -8.84 -35.38 27.32
C ILE A 124 -7.33 -35.48 27.27
N ALA A 125 -6.78 -36.02 26.18
CA ALA A 125 -5.34 -36.11 26.03
C ALA A 125 -4.71 -34.71 25.94
N PRO A 126 -3.54 -34.46 26.56
CA PRO A 126 -2.77 -33.26 26.29
C PRO A 126 -2.44 -33.17 24.81
N SER A 127 -2.54 -31.98 24.22
CA SER A 127 -2.25 -31.78 22.80
C SER A 127 -1.53 -30.46 22.57
N TYR A 128 -0.57 -30.46 21.65
CA TYR A 128 0.15 -29.27 21.22
C TYR A 128 -0.19 -28.96 19.77
N THR A 129 -0.63 -27.73 19.52
CA THR A 129 -0.81 -27.17 18.19
C THR A 129 0.32 -26.17 17.95
N PRO A 130 1.24 -26.44 17.02
CA PRO A 130 2.37 -25.54 16.75
C PRO A 130 1.89 -24.20 16.20
N ALA A 131 2.69 -23.16 16.45
CA ALA A 131 2.51 -21.86 15.83
C ALA A 131 2.67 -21.96 14.31
N THR A 132 1.90 -21.17 13.56
CA THR A 132 2.20 -20.91 12.15
C THR A 132 2.98 -19.60 12.08
N PRO A 133 4.20 -19.57 11.52
CA PRO A 133 4.92 -18.31 11.35
C PRO A 133 4.11 -17.39 10.43
N GLY A 134 4.10 -16.10 10.76
CA GLY A 134 3.63 -15.07 9.82
C GLY A 134 4.66 -14.83 8.73
N GLY A 135 4.28 -14.05 7.74
CA GLY A 135 5.21 -13.72 6.66
C GLY A 135 4.69 -12.68 5.71
N ILE A 136 5.57 -12.30 4.79
CA ILE A 136 5.31 -11.35 3.72
C ILE A 136 5.40 -12.14 2.41
N GLU A 137 4.30 -12.17 1.65
CA GLU A 137 4.30 -12.74 0.31
C GLU A 137 4.29 -11.64 -0.75
N ARG A 138 5.26 -11.67 -1.67
CA ARG A 138 5.31 -10.76 -2.83
C ARG A 138 4.46 -11.33 -3.95
N ARG A 139 3.37 -10.64 -4.31
CA ARG A 139 2.51 -11.05 -5.43
C ARG A 139 2.38 -9.98 -6.49
N SER A 140 2.31 -10.41 -7.74
CA SER A 140 2.00 -9.55 -8.88
C SER A 140 0.50 -9.57 -9.17
N PHE A 141 -0.09 -8.41 -9.36
CA PHE A 141 -1.50 -8.23 -9.69
C PHE A 141 -1.66 -7.39 -10.96
N ARG A 142 -2.73 -7.64 -11.71
CA ARG A 142 -3.20 -6.71 -12.75
C ARG A 142 -4.13 -5.70 -12.10
N TYR A 143 -3.79 -4.43 -12.20
CA TYR A 143 -4.57 -3.34 -11.69
C TYR A 143 -5.44 -2.75 -12.79
N GLN A 144 -6.64 -2.36 -12.38
CA GLN A 144 -7.54 -1.48 -13.12
C GLN A 144 -7.79 -0.26 -12.22
N LEU A 145 -7.33 0.91 -12.65
CA LEU A 145 -7.36 2.13 -11.85
C LEU A 145 -8.27 3.16 -12.52
N ASP A 146 -9.14 3.78 -11.73
CA ASP A 146 -10.04 4.85 -12.13
C ASP A 146 -9.45 6.19 -11.68
N CYS A 147 -8.95 6.97 -12.64
CA CYS A 147 -8.32 8.25 -12.35
C CYS A 147 -9.31 9.35 -11.95
N LYS A 148 -10.61 9.16 -12.19
CA LYS A 148 -11.63 10.14 -11.83
C LYS A 148 -12.07 9.98 -10.37
N ASP A 149 -12.37 8.74 -10.00
CA ASP A 149 -12.90 8.43 -8.66
C ASP A 149 -11.78 8.07 -7.67
N LEU A 150 -10.52 8.01 -8.15
CA LEU A 150 -9.34 7.61 -7.37
C LEU A 150 -9.55 6.28 -6.64
N THR A 151 -10.09 5.33 -7.40
CA THR A 151 -10.30 3.96 -6.95
C THR A 151 -9.55 2.99 -7.83
N PHE A 152 -9.18 1.82 -7.31
CA PHE A 152 -8.59 0.75 -8.10
C PHE A 152 -9.25 -0.59 -7.78
N ASP A 153 -9.22 -1.48 -8.75
CA ASP A 153 -9.52 -2.90 -8.60
C ASP A 153 -8.25 -3.68 -8.97
N ARG A 154 -7.92 -4.72 -8.20
CA ARG A 154 -6.79 -5.60 -8.49
C ARG A 154 -7.29 -6.99 -8.82
N LYS A 155 -7.04 -7.41 -10.05
CA LYS A 155 -7.35 -8.74 -10.56
C LYS A 155 -6.08 -9.57 -10.52
N GLY A 156 -6.06 -10.59 -9.66
CA GLY A 156 -4.98 -11.56 -9.60
C GLY A 156 -5.31 -12.81 -10.42
N ASP A 157 -4.31 -13.36 -11.10
CA ASP A 157 -4.26 -14.80 -11.42
C ASP A 157 -3.32 -15.45 -10.38
N TYR A 158 -3.70 -16.63 -9.85
CA TYR A 158 -3.07 -17.45 -8.79
C TYR A 158 -3.44 -17.15 -7.31
N SER A 159 -4.44 -17.91 -6.84
CA SER A 159 -4.85 -18.13 -5.42
C SER A 159 -5.63 -17.01 -4.71
N GLY A 160 -6.96 -17.03 -4.92
CA GLY A 160 -7.99 -17.15 -3.88
C GLY A 160 -8.19 -16.06 -2.81
N PHE A 161 -7.23 -15.19 -2.53
CA PHE A 161 -7.30 -14.24 -1.43
C PHE A 161 -6.90 -12.84 -1.92
N GLY A 162 -7.91 -12.03 -2.21
CA GLY A 162 -7.78 -10.60 -2.47
C GLY A 162 -9.14 -9.95 -2.35
N ASN A 163 -9.22 -8.83 -1.62
CA ASN A 163 -10.41 -7.99 -1.55
C ASN A 163 -10.91 -7.73 -2.99
N LYS A 164 -12.07 -8.30 -3.32
CA LYS A 164 -12.70 -8.15 -4.64
C LYS A 164 -13.47 -6.84 -4.63
N GLY A 165 -13.22 -5.98 -5.60
CA GLY A 165 -13.97 -4.74 -5.79
C GLY A 165 -13.10 -3.50 -5.80
N TRP A 166 -13.73 -2.39 -6.14
CA TRP A 166 -13.09 -1.08 -6.18
C TRP A 166 -12.77 -0.59 -4.77
N MET A 167 -11.49 -0.35 -4.52
CA MET A 167 -10.93 0.20 -3.26
C MET A 167 -10.37 1.59 -3.52
N SER A 168 -10.20 2.41 -2.49
CA SER A 168 -9.55 3.72 -2.64
C SER A 168 -8.06 3.54 -2.95
N VAL A 169 -7.48 4.37 -3.83
CA VAL A 169 -6.02 4.32 -4.14
C VAL A 169 -5.13 4.48 -2.91
N GLY A 170 -5.60 5.12 -1.84
CA GLY A 170 -4.86 5.24 -0.58
C GLY A 170 -4.70 3.91 0.19
N GLU A 171 -5.43 2.86 -0.20
CA GLU A 171 -5.32 1.53 0.43
C GLU A 171 -4.17 0.68 -0.13
N ASP A 172 -3.61 1.05 -1.29
CA ASP A 172 -2.47 0.33 -1.89
C ASP A 172 -1.42 1.33 -2.40
N PRO A 173 -0.22 1.36 -1.79
CA PRO A 173 0.86 2.27 -2.20
C PRO A 173 1.25 2.12 -3.68
N THR A 174 1.10 0.93 -4.26
CA THR A 174 1.36 0.68 -5.68
C THR A 174 0.34 1.40 -6.56
N ALA A 175 -0.95 1.38 -6.16
CA ALA A 175 -2.01 2.06 -6.88
C ALA A 175 -1.88 3.58 -6.75
N GLN A 176 -1.57 4.08 -5.56
CA GLN A 176 -1.33 5.50 -5.31
C GLN A 176 -0.18 6.04 -6.17
N ALA A 177 0.96 5.34 -6.21
CA ALA A 177 2.11 5.76 -7.01
C ALA A 177 1.80 5.86 -8.52
N VAL A 178 0.94 4.97 -9.04
CA VAL A 178 0.50 5.05 -10.44
C VAL A 178 -0.52 6.17 -10.63
N ALA A 179 -1.46 6.36 -9.70
CA ALA A 179 -2.44 7.43 -9.76
C ALA A 179 -1.76 8.80 -9.85
N ASP A 180 -0.87 9.08 -8.91
CA ASP A 180 -0.17 10.37 -8.79
C ASP A 180 0.65 10.69 -10.04
N ARG A 181 1.24 9.67 -10.66
CA ARG A 181 2.11 9.84 -11.82
C ARG A 181 1.36 9.92 -13.15
N TYR A 182 0.34 9.08 -13.34
CA TYR A 182 -0.26 8.85 -14.66
C TYR A 182 -1.67 9.43 -14.82
N CYS A 183 -2.42 9.64 -13.74
CA CYS A 183 -3.75 10.26 -13.85
C CYS A 183 -3.72 11.70 -14.37
N PRO A 184 -2.77 12.57 -13.97
CA PRO A 184 -2.69 13.93 -14.52
C PRO A 184 -2.35 13.98 -16.01
N ILE A 185 -1.76 12.90 -16.54
CA ILE A 185 -1.29 12.80 -17.92
C ILE A 185 -1.99 11.68 -18.69
N ILE A 186 -3.18 11.27 -18.25
CA ILE A 186 -3.88 10.07 -18.75
C ILE A 186 -4.04 10.07 -20.27
N ASP A 187 -4.30 11.24 -20.86
CA ASP A 187 -4.47 11.40 -22.31
C ASP A 187 -3.20 11.10 -23.11
N SER A 188 -2.03 11.26 -22.47
CA SER A 188 -0.72 10.95 -23.06
C SER A 188 -0.26 9.51 -22.80
N VAL A 189 -0.95 8.77 -21.93
CA VAL A 189 -0.62 7.37 -21.65
C VAL A 189 -0.94 6.52 -22.88
N PRO A 190 -0.08 5.58 -23.29
CA PRO A 190 -0.34 4.76 -24.45
C PRO A 190 -1.63 3.96 -24.29
N LYS A 191 -2.42 3.86 -25.36
CA LYS A 191 -3.51 2.89 -25.46
C LYS A 191 -2.92 1.49 -25.61
N PRO A 192 -3.66 0.41 -25.33
CA PRO A 192 -3.25 -0.93 -25.74
C PRO A 192 -2.95 -0.89 -27.24
N PHE A 193 -1.95 -1.64 -27.72
CA PHE A 193 -1.79 -1.78 -29.17
C PHE A 193 -3.11 -2.35 -29.70
N ASP A 194 -3.89 -1.50 -30.37
CA ASP A 194 -5.14 -1.88 -30.99
C ASP A 194 -4.75 -2.92 -32.06
N MET A 195 -5.00 -4.21 -31.80
CA MET A 195 -5.13 -5.21 -32.87
C MET A 195 -6.54 -5.11 -33.49
N ASP A 196 -7.04 -3.89 -33.64
CA ASP A 196 -8.38 -3.58 -34.12
C ASP A 196 -8.26 -2.49 -35.20
N GLU A 197 -7.59 -2.82 -36.31
CA GLU A 197 -7.72 -2.10 -37.58
C GLU A 197 -7.86 -3.15 -38.69
N ASP A 198 -8.99 -3.87 -38.69
CA ASP A 198 -9.44 -4.70 -39.80
C ASP A 198 -10.98 -4.80 -39.77
N THR A 199 -11.67 -3.72 -40.14
CA THR A 199 -12.97 -3.73 -40.82
C THR A 199 -13.18 -2.41 -41.54
#